data_AF-W4BEH6-F1
#
_entry.id   AF-W4BEH6-F1
#
_cell.length_a   1.000
_cell.length_b   1.000
_cell.length_c   1.000
_cell.angle_alpha   90.00
_cell.angle_beta   90.00
_cell.angle_gamma   90.00
#
_symmetry.space_group_name_H-M   'P 1'
#
loop_
_entity.id
_entity.type
_entity.pdbx_description
1 polymer ?
#
loop_
_entity_poly.entity_id
_entity_poly.type
_entity_poly.pdbx_seq_one_letter_code
_entity_poly.pdbx_strand_id
1 'polypeptide(L)'
;MIPAIGHLTLDQIKLGHILGFLKELEKPESRLKKPKQNGSENDNVVVEVSSLDFGTIGYIYRVLKNILKRAEEWKMILSNPMEGIKKPTPPIEIRKQNNLIKKVIPSITMIRKHRMLWTLFLVKQGSGDCLCLALC
;
A
#
# COMPACT_ATOMS: atom_id res chain seq x y z
N MET A 1 -5.68 -14.53 5.91
CA MET A 1 -7.08 -14.34 5.45
C MET A 1 -7.81 -13.46 6.44
N ILE A 2 -8.83 -12.72 6.00
CA ILE A 2 -9.44 -11.58 6.71
C ILE A 2 -10.11 -12.04 8.01
N PRO A 3 -9.62 -11.64 9.20
CA PRO A 3 -10.20 -12.06 10.48
C PRO A 3 -11.66 -11.62 10.67
N ALA A 4 -12.03 -10.47 10.12
CA ALA A 4 -13.37 -9.87 10.30
C ALA A 4 -14.52 -10.68 9.70
N ILE A 5 -14.28 -11.46 8.64
CA ILE A 5 -15.30 -12.22 7.90
C ILE A 5 -14.99 -13.71 7.81
N GLY A 6 -13.89 -14.16 8.43
CA GLY A 6 -13.46 -15.56 8.37
C GLY A 6 -14.34 -16.54 9.16
N HIS A 7 -15.21 -16.04 10.04
CA HIS A 7 -16.15 -16.87 10.81
C HIS A 7 -17.47 -17.16 10.06
N LEU A 8 -17.71 -16.50 8.92
CA LEU A 8 -18.90 -16.68 8.11
C LEU A 8 -18.63 -17.68 6.98
N THR A 9 -19.63 -18.50 6.66
CA THR A 9 -19.59 -19.31 5.43
C THR A 9 -19.79 -18.40 4.21
N LEU A 10 -19.32 -18.83 3.04
CA LEU A 10 -19.38 -18.02 1.81
C LEU A 10 -20.79 -17.56 1.45
N ASP A 11 -21.80 -18.41 1.67
CA ASP A 11 -23.21 -18.11 1.40
C ASP A 11 -23.81 -17.08 2.36
N GLN A 12 -23.26 -16.97 3.59
CA GLN A 12 -23.71 -16.01 4.59
C GLN A 12 -23.09 -14.62 4.41
N ILE A 13 -22.15 -14.46 3.48
CA ILE A 13 -21.49 -13.17 3.24
C ILE A 13 -22.46 -12.22 2.53
N LYS A 14 -23.07 -11.34 3.32
CA LYS A 14 -23.92 -10.25 2.84
C LYS A 14 -23.12 -8.98 2.53
N LEU A 15 -23.67 -8.16 1.63
CA LEU A 15 -23.18 -6.84 1.29
C LEU A 15 -22.88 -5.96 2.53
N GLY A 16 -23.74 -6.02 3.55
CA GLY A 16 -23.59 -5.25 4.79
C GLY A 16 -22.28 -5.51 5.53
N HIS A 17 -21.82 -6.77 5.57
CA HIS A 17 -20.54 -7.13 6.22
C HIS A 17 -19.35 -6.51 5.48
N ILE A 18 -19.40 -6.53 4.15
CA ILE A 18 -18.33 -5.99 3.30
C ILE A 18 -18.26 -4.47 3.43
N LEU A 19 -19.41 -3.79 3.40
CA LEU A 19 -19.47 -2.34 3.55
C LEU A 19 -19.06 -1.88 4.95
N GLY A 20 -19.49 -2.60 5.99
CA GLY A 20 -19.07 -2.34 7.37
C GLY A 20 -17.55 -2.45 7.50
N PHE A 21 -16.98 -3.53 6.96
CA PHE A 21 -15.55 -3.77 6.97
C PHE A 21 -14.75 -2.72 6.19
N LEU A 22 -15.18 -2.33 4.99
CA LEU A 22 -14.49 -1.30 4.21
C LEU A 22 -14.50 0.06 4.91
N LYS A 23 -15.63 0.44 5.54
CA LYS A 23 -15.74 1.67 6.33
C LYS A 23 -14.86 1.63 7.58
N GLU A 24 -14.74 0.47 8.20
CA GLU A 24 -13.85 0.28 9.33
C GLU A 24 -12.39 0.50 8.90
N LEU A 25 -11.96 -0.08 7.77
CA LEU A 25 -10.59 0.13 7.26
C LEU A 25 -10.26 1.58 6.90
N GLU A 26 -11.25 2.40 6.56
CA GLU A 26 -11.07 3.83 6.29
C GLU A 26 -10.83 4.66 7.57
N LYS A 27 -11.25 4.15 8.74
CA LYS A 27 -11.05 4.86 10.01
C LYS A 27 -9.57 4.88 10.42
N PRO A 28 -9.09 5.99 11.02
CA PRO A 28 -7.71 6.10 11.48
C PRO A 28 -7.36 5.06 12.55
N GLU A 29 -8.32 4.67 13.39
CA GLU A 29 -8.10 3.78 14.54
C GLU A 29 -7.94 2.29 14.18
N SER A 30 -8.17 1.93 12.92
CA SER A 30 -8.19 0.52 12.49
C SER A 30 -6.80 -0.09 12.31
N ARG A 31 -5.76 0.74 12.38
CA ARG A 31 -4.39 0.26 12.43
C ARG A 31 -4.08 -0.14 13.88
N LEU A 32 -3.73 -1.42 14.07
CA LEU A 32 -3.19 -1.89 15.35
C LEU A 32 -2.05 -0.94 15.76
N LYS A 33 -2.21 -0.29 16.93
CA LYS A 33 -1.14 0.52 17.53
C LYS A 33 0.08 -0.37 17.60
N LYS A 34 1.18 0.03 16.94
CA LYS A 34 2.45 -0.69 17.11
C LYS A 34 2.74 -0.72 18.61
N PRO A 35 3.00 -1.89 19.21
CA PRO A 35 3.55 -1.91 20.56
C PRO A 35 4.84 -1.06 20.51
N LYS A 36 5.00 -0.14 21.47
CA LYS A 36 6.23 0.64 21.63
C LYS A 36 7.38 -0.36 21.66
N GLN A 37 8.18 -0.44 20.59
CA GLN A 37 9.41 -1.21 20.64
C GLN A 37 10.39 -0.40 21.47
N ASN A 38 10.55 -0.87 22.71
CA ASN A 38 11.69 -0.68 23.59
C ASN A 38 11.95 0.76 24.10
N GLY A 39 11.62 0.93 25.39
CA GLY A 39 12.24 1.84 26.36
C GLY A 39 13.10 2.99 25.86
N SER A 40 12.48 4.13 25.61
CA SER A 40 12.97 5.39 26.18
C SER A 40 11.78 6.01 26.89
N GLU A 41 11.90 6.17 28.21
CA GLU A 41 10.87 6.70 29.10
C GLU A 41 10.65 8.21 28.90
N ASN A 42 11.43 8.83 28.03
CA ASN A 42 11.30 10.22 27.65
C ASN A 42 10.99 10.28 26.16
N ASP A 43 9.70 10.43 25.85
CA ASP A 43 9.20 11.43 24.92
C ASP A 43 7.73 11.13 24.64
N ASN A 44 6.90 12.16 24.76
CA ASN A 44 5.51 12.20 24.33
C ASN A 44 5.42 12.14 22.80
N VAL A 45 6.01 11.12 22.18
CA VAL A 45 5.83 10.85 20.75
C VAL A 45 4.42 10.31 20.59
N VAL A 46 3.49 11.22 20.32
CA VAL A 46 2.18 10.90 19.77
C VAL A 46 2.46 10.16 18.46
N VAL A 47 2.42 8.82 18.51
CA VAL A 47 2.43 8.00 17.30
C VAL A 47 1.15 8.37 16.57
N GLU A 48 1.26 9.26 15.58
CA GLU A 48 0.14 9.66 14.75
C GLU A 48 -0.48 8.38 14.17
N VAL A 49 -1.69 8.09 14.62
CA VAL A 49 -2.45 6.94 14.13
C VAL A 49 -2.94 7.32 12.74
N SER A 50 -2.05 7.12 11.76
CA SER A 50 -2.35 7.35 10.36
C SER A 50 -3.35 6.32 9.86
N SER A 51 -4.38 6.80 9.16
CA SER A 51 -5.34 5.96 8.46
C SER A 51 -4.64 4.98 7.52
N LEU A 52 -5.30 3.85 7.28
CA LEU A 52 -4.81 2.86 6.34
C LEU A 52 -4.63 3.50 4.95
N ASP A 53 -3.55 3.17 4.26
CA ASP A 53 -3.32 3.70 2.91
C ASP A 53 -4.44 3.27 1.97
N PHE A 54 -4.95 4.21 1.17
CA PHE A 54 -6.00 3.97 0.18
C PHE A 54 -5.60 2.92 -0.87
N GLY A 55 -4.30 2.80 -1.17
CA GLY A 55 -3.77 1.73 -2.01
C GLY A 55 -4.03 0.35 -1.43
N THR A 56 -3.84 0.21 -0.12
CA THR A 56 -4.06 -1.05 0.62
C THR A 56 -5.56 -1.38 0.69
N ILE A 57 -6.42 -0.41 0.99
CA ILE A 57 -7.88 -0.60 0.99
C ILE A 57 -8.35 -1.02 -0.42
N GLY A 58 -7.83 -0.37 -1.47
CA GLY A 58 -8.12 -0.71 -2.85
C GLY A 58 -7.65 -2.12 -3.26
N TYR A 59 -6.53 -2.59 -2.71
CA TYR A 59 -6.05 -3.95 -2.92
C TYR A 59 -6.97 -4.97 -2.25
N ILE A 60 -7.37 -4.73 -0.99
CA ILE A 60 -8.32 -5.58 -0.25
C ILE A 60 -9.65 -5.70 -1.00
N TYR A 61 -10.21 -4.57 -1.46
CA TYR A 61 -11.42 -4.55 -2.29
C TYR A 61 -11.26 -5.42 -3.55
N ARG A 62 -10.12 -5.33 -4.26
CA ARG A 62 -9.87 -6.11 -5.47
C ARG A 62 -9.79 -7.61 -5.18
N VAL A 63 -9.09 -7.99 -4.10
CA VAL A 63 -8.96 -9.39 -3.71
C VAL A 63 -10.32 -9.98 -3.34
N LEU A 64 -11.12 -9.29 -2.53
CA LEU A 64 -12.47 -9.72 -2.16
C LEU A 64 -13.37 -9.91 -3.38
N LYS A 65 -13.36 -8.93 -4.29
CA LYS A 65 -14.17 -9.00 -5.52
C LYS A 65 -13.80 -10.21 -6.38
N ASN A 66 -12.50 -10.50 -6.48
CA ASN A 66 -12.02 -11.63 -7.26
C ASN A 66 -12.37 -12.99 -6.62
N ILE A 67 -12.25 -13.10 -5.29
CA ILE A 67 -12.60 -14.32 -4.56
C ILE A 67 -14.10 -14.62 -4.71
N LEU A 68 -14.95 -13.64 -4.46
CA LEU A 68 -16.41 -13.81 -4.54
C LEU A 68 -16.88 -14.06 -5.97
N LYS A 69 -16.25 -13.41 -6.95
CA LYS A 69 -16.49 -13.72 -8.37
C LYS A 69 -16.15 -15.18 -8.68
N ARG A 70 -15.04 -15.70 -8.15
CA ARG A 70 -14.67 -17.11 -8.39
C ARG A 70 -15.63 -18.07 -7.69
N ALA A 71 -16.12 -17.71 -6.50
CA ALA A 71 -17.13 -18.48 -5.78
C ALA A 71 -18.45 -18.56 -6.55
N GLU A 72 -18.86 -17.46 -7.19
CA GLU A 72 -20.02 -17.40 -8.09
C GLU A 72 -19.81 -18.27 -9.34
N GLU A 73 -18.64 -18.18 -9.98
CA GLU A 73 -18.29 -19.04 -11.14
C GLU A 73 -18.33 -20.54 -10.80
N TRP A 74 -17.93 -20.90 -9.58
CA TRP A 74 -17.99 -22.27 -9.06
C TRP A 74 -19.36 -22.66 -8.50
N LYS A 75 -20.35 -21.76 -8.56
CA LYS A 75 -21.70 -21.95 -8.04
C LYS A 75 -21.73 -22.28 -6.54
N MET A 76 -20.72 -21.81 -5.78
CA MET A 76 -20.73 -21.89 -4.32
C MET A 76 -21.66 -20.84 -3.71
N ILE A 77 -21.92 -19.76 -4.44
CA ILE A 77 -22.90 -18.72 -4.12
C ILE A 77 -23.74 -18.44 -5.37
N LEU A 78 -25.01 -18.05 -5.18
CA LEU A 78 -25.93 -17.78 -6.28
C LEU A 78 -25.62 -16.47 -7.00
N SER A 79 -25.20 -15.45 -6.25
CA SER A 79 -24.94 -14.10 -6.75
C SER A 79 -23.82 -13.46 -5.94
N ASN A 80 -22.96 -12.70 -6.62
CA ASN A 80 -21.86 -12.01 -5.98
C ASN A 80 -22.33 -10.80 -5.12
N PRO A 81 -22.12 -10.82 -3.79
CA PRO A 81 -22.56 -9.73 -2.91
C PRO A 81 -21.74 -8.44 -3.09
N MET A 82 -20.65 -8.47 -3.88
CA MET A 82 -19.87 -7.27 -4.25
C MET A 82 -20.30 -6.62 -5.56
N GLU A 83 -21.30 -7.15 -6.24
CA GLU A 83 -21.83 -6.54 -7.44
C GLU A 83 -22.42 -5.14 -7.11
N GLY A 84 -22.09 -4.15 -7.94
CA GLY A 84 -22.53 -2.76 -7.73
C GLY A 84 -21.77 -1.95 -6.65
N ILE A 85 -20.86 -2.55 -5.86
CA ILE A 85 -20.08 -1.78 -4.89
C ILE A 85 -19.04 -0.91 -5.61
N LYS A 86 -19.10 0.42 -5.40
CA LYS A 86 -18.09 1.36 -5.88
C LYS A 86 -16.76 1.12 -5.19
N LYS A 87 -15.68 1.16 -5.96
CA LYS A 87 -14.32 1.08 -5.42
C LYS A 87 -14.05 2.28 -4.50
N PRO A 88 -13.46 2.08 -3.31
CA PRO A 88 -13.05 3.18 -2.45
C PRO A 88 -12.02 4.03 -3.20
N THR A 89 -12.27 5.33 -3.24
CA THR A 89 -11.44 6.29 -3.96
C THR A 89 -10.77 7.24 -2.99
N PRO A 90 -9.46 7.49 -3.16
CA PRO A 90 -8.77 8.45 -2.31
C PRO A 90 -9.36 9.85 -2.47
N PRO A 91 -9.32 10.67 -1.41
CA PRO A 91 -9.59 12.10 -1.43
C PRO A 91 -8.87 12.82 -2.57
N ILE A 92 -9.43 13.94 -3.00
CA ILE A 92 -8.96 14.71 -4.17
C ILE A 92 -7.52 15.21 -3.92
N GLU A 93 -7.17 15.54 -2.69
CA GLU A 93 -5.83 16.00 -2.28
C GLU A 93 -4.78 14.92 -2.53
N ILE A 94 -5.06 13.70 -2.06
CA ILE A 94 -4.17 12.54 -2.22
C ILE A 94 -4.04 12.18 -3.70
N ARG A 95 -5.13 12.30 -4.48
CA ARG A 95 -5.08 12.10 -5.94
C ARG A 95 -4.18 13.13 -6.62
N LYS A 96 -4.29 14.41 -6.25
CA LYS A 96 -3.44 15.47 -6.79
C LYS A 96 -1.97 15.22 -6.47
N GLN A 97 -1.64 14.92 -5.21
CA GLN A 97 -0.27 14.56 -4.80
C GLN A 97 0.27 13.36 -5.58
N ASN A 98 -0.50 12.28 -5.69
CA ASN A 98 -0.10 11.11 -6.47
C ASN A 98 0.14 11.42 -7.95
N ASN A 99 -0.67 12.30 -8.54
CA ASN A 99 -0.48 12.72 -9.93
C ASN A 99 0.77 13.58 -10.11
N LEU A 100 1.09 14.46 -9.15
CA LEU A 100 2.33 15.23 -9.15
C LEU A 100 3.55 14.31 -9.04
N ILE A 101 3.52 13.36 -8.09
CA ILE A 101 4.58 12.37 -7.89
C ILE A 101 4.81 11.56 -9.17
N LYS A 102 3.75 11.08 -9.82
CA LYS A 102 3.85 10.34 -11.10
C LYS A 102 4.51 11.14 -12.22
N LYS A 103 4.32 12.46 -12.26
CA LYS A 103 4.96 13.33 -13.26
C LYS A 103 6.45 13.54 -12.97
N VAL A 104 6.83 13.57 -11.69
CA VAL A 104 8.19 13.88 -11.24
C VAL A 104 9.11 12.65 -11.18
N ILE A 105 8.58 11.46 -10.89
CA ILE A 105 9.38 10.21 -10.88
C ILE A 105 10.16 9.95 -12.19
N PRO A 106 9.57 10.05 -13.39
CA PRO A 106 10.31 9.80 -14.63
C PRO A 106 11.48 10.78 -14.84
N SER A 107 11.34 12.05 -14.45
CA SER A 107 12.47 12.99 -14.54
C SER A 107 13.56 12.69 -13.51
N ILE A 108 13.20 12.36 -12.27
CA ILE A 108 14.17 11.95 -11.24
C ILE A 108 14.91 10.66 -11.64
N THR A 109 14.21 9.67 -12.20
CA THR A 109 14.86 8.43 -12.65
C THR A 109 15.81 8.67 -13.82
N MET A 110 15.48 9.59 -14.73
CA MET A 110 16.37 10.01 -15.81
C MET A 110 17.64 10.70 -15.29
N ILE A 111 17.50 11.56 -14.28
CA ILE A 111 18.63 12.21 -13.58
C ILE A 111 19.51 11.18 -12.86
N ARG A 112 18.93 10.20 -12.15
CA ARG A 112 19.69 9.12 -11.49
C ARG A 112 20.45 8.24 -12.48
N LYS A 113 19.87 7.94 -13.66
CA LYS A 113 20.56 7.21 -14.73
C LYS A 113 21.76 7.99 -15.25
N HIS A 114 21.60 9.29 -15.53
CA HIS A 114 22.72 10.13 -15.96
C HIS A 114 23.82 10.23 -14.89
N ARG A 115 23.45 10.38 -13.61
CA ARG A 115 24.42 10.38 -12.50
C ARG A 115 25.20 9.06 -12.40
N MET A 116 24.55 7.91 -12.56
CA MET A 116 25.24 6.61 -12.58
C MET A 116 26.16 6.44 -13.78
N LEU A 117 25.76 6.91 -14.96
CA LEU A 117 26.60 6.89 -16.16
C LEU A 117 27.83 7.79 -16.02
N TRP A 118 27.68 8.97 -15.39
CA TRP A 118 28.80 9.88 -15.13
C TRP A 118 29.78 9.32 -14.10
N THR A 119 29.30 8.67 -13.03
CA THR A 119 30.19 7.98 -12.09
C THR A 119 30.95 6.82 -12.74
N LEU A 120 30.33 6.07 -13.65
CA LEU A 120 31.02 5.01 -14.40
C LEU A 120 31.99 5.56 -15.45
N PHE A 121 31.66 6.69 -16.08
CA PHE A 121 32.53 7.36 -17.06
C PHE A 121 33.80 7.93 -16.41
N LEU A 122 33.68 8.56 -15.23
CA LEU A 122 34.82 9.06 -14.46
C LEU A 122 35.69 7.92 -13.92
N VAL A 123 35.11 6.79 -13.51
CA VAL A 123 35.86 5.60 -13.08
C VAL A 123 36.58 4.92 -14.25
N LYS A 124 36.01 4.93 -15.46
CA LYS A 124 36.59 4.26 -16.64
C LYS A 124 37.72 5.05 -17.33
N GLN A 125 37.83 6.35 -17.10
CA GLN A 125 39.02 7.13 -17.51
C GLN A 125 40.18 7.06 -16.51
N GLY A 126 39.95 6.49 -15.32
CA GLY A 126 40.96 6.30 -14.27
C GLY A 126 41.48 4.87 -14.15
N SER A 127 41.74 4.18 -15.26
CA SER A 127 42.59 2.97 -15.24
C SER A 127 44.02 3.37 -15.58
N GLY A 128 44.64 3.96 -14.58
CA GLY A 128 46.04 4.34 -14.46
C GLY A 128 46.23 4.70 -13.00
N ASP A 129 46.59 3.69 -12.22
CA ASP A 129 47.02 3.73 -10.82
C ASP A 129 46.00 3.46 -9.71
N CYS A 130 46.35 2.42 -8.96
CA CYS A 130 45.79 1.96 -7.72
C CYS A 130 45.77 3.09 -6.69
N LEU A 131 44.58 3.48 -6.22
CA LEU A 131 44.47 4.15 -4.93
C LEU A 131 43.47 3.41 -4.07
N CYS A 132 44.07 2.74 -3.09
CA CYS A 132 43.45 2.03 -2.00
C CYS A 132 42.31 2.82 -1.36
N LEU A 133 41.31 2.04 -0.94
CA LEU A 133 40.41 2.30 0.17
C LEU A 133 40.96 3.31 1.19
N ALA A 134 40.22 4.40 1.41
CA ALA A 134 40.21 5.08 2.69
C ALA A 134 38.78 5.55 2.96
N LEU A 135 38.18 4.96 4.00
CA LEU A 135 37.01 5.48 4.67
C LEU A 135 37.27 6.91 5.16
N CYS A 136 36.28 7.78 5.00
CA CYS A 136 35.82 8.74 6.01
C CYS A 136 34.43 9.25 5.60
#